data_AF-A0A2I2ZDN0-F1
#
_entry.id   AF-A0A2I2ZDN0-F1
#
_cell.length_a   1.000
_cell.length_b   1.000
_cell.length_c   1.000
_cell.angle_alpha   90.00
_cell.angle_beta   90.00
_cell.angle_gamma   90.00
#
_symmetry.space_group_name_H-M   'P 1'
#
loop_
_entity.id
_entity.type
_entity.pdbx_description
1 polymer ?
#
loop_
_entity_poly.entity_id
_entity_poly.type
_entity_poly.pdbx_seq_one_letter_code
_entity_poly.pdbx_strand_id
1 'polypeptide(L)'
;MASKRALVILAKGAEEMETVIPVDVMRRAGGPYDVVVLPGGNLGAQNLSESAAVKEILKEQENRKGLIAAICAGHYTYSENRVEKDGLILTSRGPGTSFEFALAIVEALNGKEVAAQVKAPLVLKD
;
A
#
# COMPACT_ATOMS: atom_id res chain seq x y z
N MET A 1 2.29 -7.64 22.39
CA MET A 1 2.72 -7.10 21.08
C MET A 1 1.51 -7.09 20.17
N ALA A 2 1.17 -5.96 19.52
CA ALA A 2 0.16 -5.98 18.48
C ALA A 2 0.56 -7.02 17.41
N SER A 3 -0.34 -7.91 17.01
CA SER A 3 0.03 -8.97 16.07
C SER A 3 0.40 -8.38 14.71
N LYS A 4 1.33 -9.01 14.00
CA LYS A 4 1.72 -8.60 12.64
C LYS A 4 0.51 -8.82 11.71
N ARG A 5 -0.16 -7.76 11.28
CA ARG A 5 -1.34 -7.81 10.39
C ARG A 5 -1.11 -6.89 9.19
N ALA A 6 -0.73 -7.50 8.08
CA ALA A 6 -0.91 -6.89 6.77
C ALA A 6 -2.12 -7.57 6.11
N LEU A 7 -3.07 -6.79 5.62
CA LEU A 7 -4.14 -7.29 4.77
C LEU A 7 -3.99 -6.65 3.39
N VAL A 8 -3.81 -7.46 2.36
CA VAL A 8 -3.78 -7.00 0.96
C VAL A 8 -5.01 -7.56 0.27
N ILE A 9 -5.88 -6.68 -0.24
CA ILE A 9 -7.17 -7.09 -0.80
C ILE A 9 -7.08 -7.11 -2.33
N LEU A 10 -6.96 -8.30 -2.90
CA LEU A 10 -6.89 -8.49 -4.34
C LEU A 10 -8.28 -8.73 -4.93
N ALA A 11 -8.81 -7.75 -5.67
CA ALA A 11 -10.06 -7.90 -6.42
C ALA A 11 -9.81 -8.42 -7.84
N LYS A 12 -10.83 -9.01 -8.46
CA LYS A 12 -10.80 -9.35 -9.89
C LYS A 12 -10.55 -8.07 -10.70
N GLY A 13 -9.56 -8.10 -11.59
CA GLY A 13 -9.17 -6.94 -12.42
C GLY A 13 -8.18 -5.99 -11.75
N ALA A 14 -7.59 -6.39 -10.63
CA ALA A 14 -6.47 -5.68 -10.03
C ALA A 14 -5.16 -5.88 -10.82
N GLU A 15 -4.28 -4.89 -10.81
CA GLU A 15 -2.94 -5.01 -11.37
C GLU A 15 -2.02 -5.79 -10.42
N GLU A 16 -1.57 -6.97 -10.82
CA GLU A 16 -0.86 -7.88 -9.92
C GLU A 16 0.47 -7.30 -9.43
N MET A 17 1.18 -6.51 -10.27
CA MET A 17 2.42 -5.84 -9.89
C MET A 17 2.24 -4.95 -8.65
N GLU A 18 1.12 -4.25 -8.58
CA GLU A 18 0.76 -3.38 -7.45
C GLU A 18 0.41 -4.16 -6.18
N THR A 19 0.25 -5.48 -6.30
CA THR A 19 0.01 -6.39 -5.18
C THR A 19 1.31 -7.08 -4.75
N VAL A 20 1.99 -7.72 -5.70
CA VAL A 20 3.13 -8.60 -5.41
C VAL A 20 4.35 -7.80 -4.95
N ILE A 21 4.57 -6.59 -5.48
CA ILE A 21 5.70 -5.75 -5.09
C ILE A 21 5.56 -5.29 -3.63
N PRO A 22 4.44 -4.68 -3.20
CA PRO A 22 4.24 -4.35 -1.79
C PRO A 22 4.36 -5.55 -0.86
N VAL A 23 3.79 -6.70 -1.24
CA VAL A 23 3.90 -7.93 -0.42
C VAL A 23 5.37 -8.37 -0.28
N ASP A 24 6.14 -8.44 -1.37
CA ASP A 24 7.55 -8.85 -1.33
C ASP A 24 8.40 -7.88 -0.50
N VAL A 25 8.30 -6.58 -0.79
CA VAL A 25 9.06 -5.52 -0.10
C VAL A 25 8.70 -5.48 1.38
N MET A 26 7.41 -5.55 1.71
CA MET A 26 7.00 -5.65 3.11
C MET A 26 7.63 -6.88 3.74
N ARG A 27 7.51 -8.08 3.16
CA ARG A 27 8.08 -9.33 3.71
C ARG A 27 9.59 -9.21 4.00
N ARG A 28 10.36 -8.53 3.15
CA ARG A 28 11.80 -8.27 3.36
C ARG A 28 12.06 -7.41 4.61
N ALA A 29 11.14 -6.52 4.97
CA ALA A 29 11.26 -5.65 6.15
C ALA A 29 11.01 -6.35 7.50
N GLY A 30 10.47 -7.58 7.52
CA GLY A 30 10.32 -8.37 8.75
C GLY A 30 9.20 -7.94 9.73
N GLY A 31 8.49 -6.83 9.46
CA GLY A 31 7.40 -6.28 10.27
C GLY A 31 7.88 -5.39 11.42
N PRO A 32 7.00 -4.65 12.12
CA PRO A 32 5.56 -4.88 12.27
C PRO A 32 4.73 -4.45 11.05
N TYR A 33 3.53 -5.03 10.92
CA TYR A 33 2.54 -4.55 9.97
C TYR A 33 1.23 -4.29 10.70
N ASP A 34 0.67 -3.11 10.51
CA ASP A 34 -0.73 -2.79 10.75
C ASP A 34 -1.17 -1.92 9.57
N VAL A 35 -1.42 -2.59 8.44
CA VAL A 35 -1.73 -1.94 7.17
C VAL A 35 -2.77 -2.71 6.38
N VAL A 36 -3.71 -1.97 5.79
CA VAL A 36 -4.56 -2.46 4.70
C VAL A 36 -4.03 -1.90 3.40
N VAL A 37 -3.72 -2.77 2.44
CA VAL A 37 -3.22 -2.41 1.11
C VAL A 37 -4.28 -2.70 0.06
N LEU A 38 -4.58 -1.69 -0.76
CA LEU A 38 -5.53 -1.75 -1.87
C LEU A 38 -4.78 -1.52 -3.19
N PRO A 39 -4.52 -2.58 -3.97
CA PRO A 39 -4.06 -2.48 -5.35
C PRO A 39 -5.14 -1.83 -6.24
N GLY A 40 -4.71 -1.26 -7.35
CA GLY A 40 -5.55 -0.56 -8.30
C GLY A 40 -6.02 -1.45 -9.43
N GLY A 41 -5.90 -0.93 -10.66
CA GLY A 41 -6.57 -1.45 -11.85
C GLY A 41 -8.04 -1.02 -11.91
N ASN A 42 -8.50 -0.47 -13.03
CA ASN A 42 -9.82 0.16 -13.14
C ASN A 42 -10.97 -0.74 -12.62
N LEU A 43 -11.01 -2.00 -13.07
CA LEU A 43 -12.03 -2.96 -12.63
C LEU A 43 -11.79 -3.43 -11.18
N GLY A 44 -10.52 -3.66 -10.80
CA GLY A 44 -10.16 -4.05 -9.44
C GLY A 44 -10.60 -3.00 -8.41
N ALA A 45 -10.24 -1.74 -8.64
CA ALA A 45 -10.62 -0.61 -7.81
C ALA A 45 -12.14 -0.40 -7.74
N GLN A 46 -12.85 -0.52 -8.88
CA GLN A 46 -14.31 -0.49 -8.89
C GLN A 46 -14.89 -1.58 -7.97
N ASN A 47 -14.46 -2.83 -8.14
CA ASN A 47 -14.91 -3.95 -7.31
C ASN A 47 -14.62 -3.74 -5.83
N LEU A 48 -13.44 -3.20 -5.47
CA LEU A 48 -13.11 -2.86 -4.08
C LEU A 48 -14.04 -1.77 -3.52
N SER A 49 -14.30 -0.72 -4.31
CA SER A 49 -15.16 0.40 -3.91
C SER A 49 -16.64 0.01 -3.73
N GLU A 50 -17.10 -1.01 -4.45
CA GLU A 50 -18.48 -1.50 -4.37
C GLU A 50 -18.66 -2.52 -3.23
N SER A 51 -17.58 -3.15 -2.77
CA SER A 51 -17.61 -4.21 -1.74
C SER A 51 -17.95 -3.67 -0.34
N ALA A 52 -19.05 -4.17 0.23
CA ALA A 52 -19.45 -3.88 1.61
C ALA A 52 -18.41 -4.34 2.64
N ALA A 53 -17.81 -5.52 2.42
CA ALA A 53 -16.77 -6.07 3.29
C ALA A 53 -15.51 -5.18 3.31
N VAL A 54 -15.11 -4.65 2.15
CA VAL A 54 -13.96 -3.72 2.08
C VAL A 54 -14.27 -2.43 2.83
N LYS A 55 -15.48 -1.87 2.69
CA LYS A 55 -15.89 -0.67 3.44
C LYS A 55 -15.85 -0.88 4.95
N GLU A 56 -16.26 -2.04 5.43
CA GLU A 56 -16.19 -2.39 6.86
C GLU A 56 -14.74 -2.50 7.35
N ILE A 57 -13.89 -3.22 6.61
CA ILE A 57 -12.45 -3.34 6.90
C ILE A 57 -11.76 -1.97 6.98
N LEU A 58 -12.06 -1.08 6.03
CA LEU A 58 -11.45 0.26 6.00
C LEU A 58 -11.92 1.12 7.18
N LYS A 59 -13.22 1.07 7.53
CA LYS A 59 -13.74 1.73 8.73
C LYS A 59 -13.07 1.21 10.00
N GLU A 60 -12.89 -0.10 10.12
CA GLU A 60 -12.18 -0.68 11.27
C GLU A 60 -10.72 -0.24 11.34
N GLN A 61 -10.02 -0.22 10.19
CA GLN A 61 -8.63 0.24 10.11
C GLN A 61 -8.50 1.70 10.52
N GLU A 62 -9.39 2.57 10.02
CA GLU A 62 -9.44 3.99 10.40
C GLU A 62 -9.76 4.17 11.89
N ASN A 63 -10.77 3.49 12.41
CA ASN A 63 -11.17 3.57 13.83
C ASN A 63 -10.03 3.18 14.77
N ARG A 64 -9.20 2.20 14.39
CA ARG A 64 -8.02 1.80 15.17
C ARG A 64 -6.76 2.62 14.86
N LYS A 65 -6.85 3.64 14.00
CA LYS A 65 -5.73 4.49 13.56
C LYS A 65 -4.60 3.69 12.90
N GLY A 66 -4.95 2.64 12.17
CA GLY A 66 -4.01 1.87 11.37
C GLY A 66 -3.78 2.50 9.99
N LEU A 67 -2.68 2.14 9.33
CA LEU A 67 -2.33 2.68 8.01
C LEU A 67 -3.26 2.11 6.92
N ILE A 68 -3.75 2.95 6.03
CA ILE A 68 -4.41 2.54 4.78
C ILE A 68 -3.51 2.98 3.63
N ALA A 69 -3.14 2.03 2.77
CA ALA A 69 -2.28 2.27 1.62
C ALA A 69 -3.01 1.86 0.34
N ALA A 70 -3.20 2.78 -0.60
CA ALA A 70 -3.85 2.49 -1.87
C ALA A 70 -2.98 2.94 -3.04
N ILE A 71 -2.86 2.12 -4.07
CA ILE A 71 -2.07 2.45 -5.26
C ILE A 71 -2.98 2.35 -6.46
N CYS A 72 -2.93 3.38 -7.32
CA CYS A 72 -3.75 3.48 -8.53
C CYS A 72 -5.26 3.44 -8.24
N ALA A 73 -5.98 4.52 -8.53
CA ALA A 73 -7.35 4.42 -9.04
C ALA A 73 -8.02 5.78 -9.14
N GLY A 74 -8.41 6.24 -10.33
CA GLY A 74 -9.61 7.06 -10.50
C GLY A 74 -9.44 8.49 -11.03
N HIS A 75 -10.51 9.00 -11.64
CA HIS A 75 -10.65 10.35 -12.18
C HIS A 75 -10.87 11.38 -11.05
N TYR A 76 -9.81 11.76 -10.34
CA TYR A 76 -9.83 12.90 -9.42
C TYR A 76 -8.64 13.82 -9.70
N THR A 77 -8.71 15.05 -9.20
CA THR A 77 -7.55 15.94 -9.16
C THR A 77 -6.57 15.38 -8.13
N TYR A 78 -5.38 14.96 -8.58
CA TYR A 78 -4.37 14.37 -7.72
C TYR A 78 -3.08 15.20 -7.74
N SER A 79 -2.29 15.05 -6.67
CA SER A 79 -0.91 15.55 -6.60
C SER A 79 -0.05 14.81 -7.62
N GLU A 80 0.82 15.50 -8.36
CA GLU A 80 1.75 14.84 -9.31
C GLU A 80 2.85 14.03 -8.61
N ASN A 81 2.92 14.06 -7.28
CA ASN A 81 3.84 13.26 -6.50
C ASN A 81 3.66 11.75 -6.77
N ARG A 82 4.78 11.02 -6.82
CA ARG A 82 4.79 9.58 -7.11
C ARG A 82 4.24 8.75 -5.95
N VAL A 83 4.46 9.23 -4.73
CA VAL A 83 3.89 8.72 -3.48
C VAL A 83 3.49 9.93 -2.64
N GLU A 84 2.30 9.89 -2.06
CA GLU A 84 1.79 10.90 -1.14
C GLU A 84 1.39 10.24 0.17
N LYS A 85 1.67 10.90 1.30
CA LYS A 85 1.27 10.41 2.62
C LYS A 85 0.69 11.56 3.42
N ASP A 86 -0.60 11.47 3.71
CA ASP A 86 -1.32 12.39 4.59
C ASP A 86 -1.80 11.62 5.83
N GLY A 87 -1.15 11.88 6.98
CA GLY A 87 -1.41 11.16 8.22
C GLY A 87 -1.26 9.64 8.05
N LEU A 88 -2.39 8.92 8.09
CA LEU A 88 -2.51 7.46 8.00
C LEU A 88 -3.03 6.98 6.64
N ILE A 89 -3.12 7.87 5.65
CA ILE A 89 -3.45 7.55 4.28
C ILE A 89 -2.19 7.68 3.43
N LEU A 90 -1.83 6.61 2.72
CA LEU A 90 -0.69 6.56 1.82
C LEU A 90 -1.18 6.20 0.43
N THR A 91 -0.89 7.03 -0.57
CA THR A 91 -1.33 6.81 -1.95
C THR A 91 -0.17 6.82 -2.94
N SER A 92 -0.36 6.17 -4.10
CA SER A 92 0.60 6.17 -5.19
C SER A 92 -0.08 6.01 -6.56
N ARG A 93 0.65 6.23 -7.65
CA ARG A 93 0.10 6.48 -8.99
C ARG A 93 -0.24 5.24 -9.82
N GLY A 94 0.59 4.21 -9.80
CA GLY A 94 0.46 3.08 -10.74
C GLY A 94 1.56 2.02 -10.63
N PRO A 95 1.61 1.07 -11.57
CA PRO A 95 2.60 -0.01 -11.56
C PRO A 95 4.04 0.51 -11.51
N GLY A 96 4.31 1.60 -12.22
CA GLY A 96 5.63 2.25 -12.27
C GLY A 96 6.08 2.94 -10.98
N THR A 97 5.20 3.07 -9.97
CA THR A 97 5.51 3.63 -8.64
C THR A 97 5.38 2.59 -7.52
N SER A 98 5.13 1.31 -7.86
CA SER A 98 4.84 0.25 -6.87
C SER A 98 5.99 0.02 -5.88
N PHE A 99 7.24 0.13 -6.32
CA PHE A 99 8.38 -0.01 -5.41
C PHE A 99 8.50 1.16 -4.44
N GLU A 100 8.30 2.39 -4.90
CA GLU A 100 8.30 3.58 -4.04
C GLU A 100 7.15 3.53 -3.03
N PHE A 101 5.96 3.15 -3.48
CA PHE A 101 4.80 2.90 -2.63
C PHE A 101 5.10 1.88 -1.53
N ALA A 102 5.66 0.74 -1.91
CA ALA A 102 6.02 -0.31 -0.97
C ALA A 102 7.09 0.11 0.04
N LEU A 103 8.13 0.82 -0.41
CA LEU A 103 9.18 1.34 0.46
C LEU A 103 8.65 2.42 1.41
N ALA A 104 7.68 3.23 0.97
CA ALA A 104 7.03 4.22 1.82
C ALA A 104 6.14 3.57 2.90
N ILE A 105 5.48 2.45 2.60
CA ILE A 105 4.79 1.63 3.61
C ILE A 105 5.79 1.11 4.64
N VAL A 106 6.92 0.55 4.18
CA VAL A 106 7.99 0.09 5.08
C VAL A 106 8.53 1.24 5.92
N GLU A 107 8.80 2.40 5.34
CA GLU A 107 9.26 3.57 6.10
C GLU A 107 8.24 3.98 7.17
N ALA A 108 6.95 4.01 6.84
CA ALA A 108 5.89 4.39 7.76
C ALA A 108 5.73 3.43 8.95
N LEU A 109 6.02 2.14 8.76
CA LEU A 109 5.80 1.09 9.77
C LEU A 109 7.08 0.68 10.52
N ASN A 110 8.22 0.74 9.84
CA ASN A 110 9.52 0.23 10.30
C ASN A 110 10.59 1.32 10.41
N GLY A 111 10.34 2.52 9.89
CA GLY A 111 11.29 3.61 9.87
C GLY A 111 12.21 3.62 8.64
N LYS A 112 12.83 4.78 8.42
CA LYS A 112 13.70 5.08 7.26
C LYS A 112 14.88 4.13 7.11
N GLU A 113 15.46 3.71 8.22
CA GLU A 113 16.63 2.82 8.21
C GLU A 113 16.28 1.46 7.60
N VAL A 114 15.16 0.85 8.02
CA VAL A 114 14.70 -0.43 7.48
C VAL A 114 14.30 -0.28 6.02
N ALA A 115 13.64 0.81 5.64
CA ALA A 115 13.31 1.08 4.24
C ALA A 115 14.58 1.16 3.36
N ALA A 116 15.64 1.83 3.83
CA ALA A 116 16.91 1.91 3.13
C ALA A 116 17.61 0.54 3.01
N GLN A 117 17.61 -0.26 4.09
CA GLN A 117 18.14 -1.63 4.10
C GLN A 117 17.41 -2.54 3.11
N VAL A 118 16.08 -2.43 3.03
CA VAL A 118 15.26 -3.18 2.08
C VAL A 118 15.45 -2.68 0.64
N LYS A 119 15.61 -1.36 0.42
CA LYS A 119 15.86 -0.77 -0.90
C LYS A 119 17.19 -1.24 -1.49
N ALA A 120 18.27 -1.26 -0.69
CA ALA A 120 19.64 -1.51 -1.16
C ALA A 120 19.80 -2.75 -2.08
N PRO A 121 19.27 -3.94 -1.75
CA PRO A 121 19.39 -5.12 -2.60
C PRO A 121 18.41 -5.17 -3.80
N LEU A 122 17.50 -4.20 -3.96
CA LEU A 122 16.49 -4.22 -5.02
C LEU A 122 17.00 -3.65 -6.37
N VAL A 123 18.20 -3.07 -6.40
CA VAL A 123 18.83 -2.52 -7.62
C VAL A 123 17.91 -1.51 -8.33
N LEU A 124 17.17 -0.72 -7.53
CA LEU A 124 16.35 0.37 -8.04
C LEU A 124 17.23 1.53 -8.46
N LYS A 125 16.78 2.27 -9.48
CA LYS A 125 17.41 3.54 -9.85
C LYS A 125 17.19 4.55 -8.72
N ASP A 126 18.23 5.34 -8.43
CA ASP A 126 18.15 6.49 -7.50
C ASP A 126 17.45 7.70 -8.12
#